data_AF-A0AAJ1ZD74-F1
#
_entry.id   AF-A0AAJ1ZD74-F1
#
_cell.length_a   1.000
_cell.length_b   1.000
_cell.length_c   1.000
_cell.angle_alpha   90.00
_cell.angle_beta   90.00
_cell.angle_gamma   90.00
#
_symmetry.space_group_name_H-M   'P 1'
#
loop_
_entity.id
_entity.type
_entity.pdbx_description
1 polymer ?
#
loop_
_entity_poly.entity_id
_entity_poly.type
_entity_poly.pdbx_seq_one_letter_code
_entity_poly.pdbx_strand_id
1 'polypeptide(L)'
;MTMSLRDVDVIDYIGINVLFKQVYVGLFDDLDWQDEQLHQDLLTKKIDHYTRYIRSGQLLLNYPKVRGYEIVVEYVSMQAMTPSGVRFWKTREELIRAAGYGVRTRGVDVRRSLGLSVEEDVAMTEEADVCELVEPPALEVLDPEPDMQFTEVRDVSFLPPPVRAPRRLQSLPVLNRLAMRRAAMM
;
A
#
# COMPACT_ATOMS: atom_id res chain seq x y z
N MET A 1 19.58 7.81 21.03
CA MET A 1 18.65 6.67 20.89
C MET A 1 18.61 6.34 19.42
N THR A 2 19.06 5.15 19.05
CA THR A 2 19.01 4.66 17.67
C THR A 2 17.63 4.03 17.49
N MET A 3 16.91 4.36 16.42
CA MET A 3 15.62 3.72 16.10
C MET A 3 15.91 2.50 15.24
N SER A 4 16.06 1.32 15.84
CA SER A 4 16.42 0.08 15.14
C SER A 4 15.23 -0.86 14.99
N LEU A 5 15.26 -1.77 14.01
CA LEU A 5 14.28 -2.86 13.91
C LEU A 5 14.24 -3.73 15.19
N ARG A 6 15.36 -3.80 15.92
CA ARG A 6 15.48 -4.55 17.17
C ARG A 6 14.67 -3.95 18.32
N ASP A 7 14.36 -2.66 18.27
CA ASP A 7 13.56 -1.96 19.27
C ASP A 7 12.06 -2.18 19.01
N VAL A 8 11.62 -3.43 19.12
CA VAL A 8 10.29 -3.90 18.70
C VAL A 8 9.14 -3.17 19.41
N ASP A 9 9.35 -2.76 20.67
CA ASP A 9 8.30 -2.15 21.51
C ASP A 9 8.30 -0.61 21.50
N VAL A 10 9.04 0.00 20.57
CA VAL A 10 9.15 1.46 20.44
C VAL A 10 8.55 1.91 19.11
N ILE A 11 7.73 2.96 19.16
CA ILE A 11 7.25 3.65 17.95
C ILE A 11 8.33 4.61 17.49
N ASP A 12 8.91 4.37 16.30
CA ASP A 12 10.06 5.13 15.85
C ASP A 12 9.73 6.58 15.46
N TYR A 13 8.62 6.78 14.73
CA TYR A 13 8.26 8.08 14.19
C TYR A 13 6.77 8.23 13.96
N ILE A 14 6.25 9.43 14.25
CA ILE A 14 4.91 9.85 13.89
C ILE A 14 5.00 11.17 13.12
N GLY A 15 4.63 11.12 11.83
CA GLY A 15 4.54 12.27 10.95
C GLY A 15 3.09 12.68 10.72
N ILE A 16 2.81 13.98 10.66
CA ILE A 16 1.46 14.49 10.40
C ILE A 16 1.50 15.37 9.16
N ASN A 17 0.75 14.98 8.13
CA ASN A 17 0.49 15.80 6.97
C ASN A 17 -0.93 16.37 7.06
N VAL A 18 -1.02 17.64 7.46
CA VAL A 18 -2.29 18.35 7.63
C VAL A 18 -2.99 18.62 6.30
N LEU A 19 -2.21 18.83 5.23
CA LEU A 19 -2.74 19.16 3.91
C LEU A 19 -3.53 18.00 3.31
N PHE A 20 -2.98 16.79 3.37
CA PHE A 20 -3.62 15.57 2.85
C PHE A 20 -4.40 14.80 3.92
N LYS A 21 -4.46 15.30 5.15
CA LYS A 21 -5.08 14.64 6.30
C LYS A 21 -4.55 13.20 6.49
N GLN A 22 -3.23 13.07 6.53
CA GLN A 22 -2.54 11.79 6.71
C GLN A 22 -1.65 11.80 7.95
N VAL A 23 -1.60 10.67 8.64
CA VAL A 23 -0.67 10.39 9.73
C VAL A 23 0.23 9.25 9.29
N TYR A 24 1.53 9.49 9.24
CA TYR A 24 2.52 8.46 8.95
C TYR A 24 3.05 7.89 10.26
N VAL A 25 2.99 6.57 10.40
CA VAL A 25 3.65 5.85 11.48
C VAL A 25 4.85 5.14 10.88
N GLY A 26 6.05 5.66 11.14
CA GLY A 26 7.30 5.24 10.51
C GLY A 26 7.91 4.04 11.21
N LEU A 27 8.26 3.01 10.44
CA LEU A 27 9.02 1.84 10.84
C LEU A 27 10.38 1.90 10.14
N PHE A 28 11.45 2.13 10.90
CA PHE A 28 12.81 2.09 10.39
C PHE A 28 13.41 0.71 10.54
N ASP A 29 14.11 0.31 9.48
CA ASP A 29 14.79 -0.96 9.38
C ASP A 29 16.22 -0.76 8.93
N ASP A 30 17.12 -0.91 9.90
CA ASP A 30 18.56 -0.74 9.78
C ASP A 30 19.32 -2.05 9.55
N LEU A 31 18.64 -3.20 9.60
CA LEU A 31 19.29 -4.51 9.51
C LEU A 31 19.59 -4.89 8.06
N ASP A 32 20.68 -5.63 7.89
CA ASP A 32 20.91 -6.36 6.65
C ASP A 32 20.11 -7.67 6.64
N TRP A 33 19.69 -8.08 5.45
CA TRP A 33 18.89 -9.28 5.25
C TRP A 33 19.75 -10.57 5.24
N GLN A 34 20.89 -10.59 5.92
CA GLN A 34 21.79 -11.75 5.97
C GLN A 34 21.16 -12.91 6.75
N ASP A 35 20.55 -12.61 7.90
CA ASP A 35 19.73 -13.55 8.66
C ASP A 35 18.24 -13.26 8.40
N GLU A 36 17.73 -13.76 7.27
CA GLU A 36 16.35 -13.50 6.86
C GLU A 36 15.34 -13.97 7.90
N GLN A 37 15.59 -15.08 8.60
CA GLN A 37 14.64 -15.64 9.56
C GLN A 37 14.50 -14.71 10.77
N LEU A 38 15.63 -14.29 11.35
CA LEU A 38 15.63 -13.32 12.44
C LEU A 38 15.00 -11.99 12.00
N HIS A 39 15.31 -11.53 10.79
CA HIS A 39 14.77 -10.29 10.24
C HIS A 39 13.24 -10.34 10.13
N GLN A 40 12.71 -11.42 9.54
CA GLN A 40 11.27 -11.65 9.39
C GLN A 40 10.55 -11.73 10.75
N ASP A 41 11.17 -12.37 11.73
CA ASP A 41 10.63 -12.47 13.09
C ASP A 41 10.57 -11.09 13.77
N LEU A 42 11.64 -10.31 13.69
CA LEU A 42 11.69 -8.96 14.26
C LEU A 42 10.67 -8.03 13.57
N LEU A 43 10.62 -8.05 12.24
CA LEU A 43 9.72 -7.22 11.47
C LEU A 43 8.25 -7.59 11.74
N THR A 44 7.93 -8.88 11.86
CA THR A 44 6.59 -9.34 12.29
C THR A 44 6.23 -8.74 13.65
N LYS A 45 7.10 -8.90 14.66
CA LYS A 45 6.82 -8.39 16.01
C LYS A 45 6.64 -6.88 16.03
N LYS A 46 7.46 -6.13 15.28
CA LYS A 46 7.39 -4.67 15.22
C LYS A 46 6.09 -4.20 14.53
N ILE A 47 5.69 -4.84 13.43
CA ILE A 47 4.40 -4.56 12.76
C ILE A 47 3.22 -4.87 13.69
N ASP A 48 3.27 -5.97 14.44
CA ASP A 48 2.22 -6.32 15.40
C ASP A 48 2.11 -5.29 16.52
N HIS A 49 3.26 -4.83 17.04
CA HIS A 49 3.30 -3.76 18.04
C HIS A 49 2.68 -2.46 17.50
N TYR A 50 3.06 -2.04 16.30
CA TYR A 50 2.54 -0.83 15.65
C TYR A 50 1.03 -0.92 15.41
N THR A 51 0.59 -2.07 14.91
CA THR A 51 -0.83 -2.34 14.65
C THR A 51 -1.62 -2.30 15.97
N ARG A 52 -1.08 -2.85 17.06
CA ARG A 52 -1.69 -2.77 18.39
C ARG A 52 -1.73 -1.34 18.93
N TYR A 53 -0.65 -0.57 18.78
CA TYR A 53 -0.60 0.85 19.17
C TYR A 53 -1.70 1.67 18.47
N ILE A 54 -1.89 1.45 17.16
CA ILE A 54 -2.93 2.11 16.38
C ILE A 54 -4.33 1.63 16.81
N ARG A 55 -4.56 0.31 16.84
CA ARG A 55 -5.88 -0.28 17.15
C ARG A 55 -6.36 -0.01 18.57
N SER A 56 -5.44 0.09 19.53
CA SER A 56 -5.77 0.45 20.92
C SER A 56 -6.19 1.92 21.07
N GLY A 57 -6.02 2.73 20.02
CA GLY A 57 -6.33 4.16 20.05
C GLY A 57 -5.27 5.01 20.73
N GLN A 58 -4.14 4.44 21.17
CA GLN A 58 -3.04 5.20 21.80
C GLN A 58 -2.54 6.33 20.90
N LEU A 59 -2.46 6.10 19.58
CA LEU A 59 -2.16 7.14 18.61
C LEU A 59 -3.10 8.35 18.76
N LEU A 60 -4.41 8.13 18.88
CA LEU A 60 -5.40 9.21 18.97
C LEU A 60 -5.45 9.84 20.37
N LEU A 61 -5.04 9.13 21.42
CA LEU A 61 -4.88 9.71 22.75
C LEU A 61 -3.71 10.68 22.78
N ASN A 62 -2.60 10.31 22.16
CA ASN A 62 -1.39 11.12 22.09
C ASN A 62 -1.53 12.28 21.07
N TYR A 63 -2.29 12.07 20.00
CA TYR A 63 -2.47 13.04 18.91
C TYR A 63 -3.96 13.28 18.61
N PRO A 64 -4.75 13.88 19.52
CA PRO A 64 -6.21 13.99 19.35
C PRO A 64 -6.64 14.82 18.14
N LYS A 65 -5.79 15.73 17.67
CA LYS A 65 -6.08 16.63 16.53
C LYS A 65 -6.12 15.92 15.18
N VAL A 66 -5.55 14.72 15.07
CA VAL A 66 -5.50 13.95 13.81
C VAL A 66 -6.67 12.98 13.66
N ARG A 67 -7.68 13.06 14.54
CA ARG A 67 -8.87 12.22 14.43
C ARG A 67 -9.52 12.41 13.05
N GLY A 68 -9.79 11.29 12.38
CA GLY A 68 -10.35 11.27 11.03
C GLY A 68 -9.33 11.45 9.91
N TYR A 69 -8.03 11.50 10.22
CA TYR A 69 -6.96 11.43 9.23
C TYR A 69 -6.75 9.97 8.83
N GLU A 70 -6.33 9.74 7.59
CA GLU A 70 -5.88 8.43 7.14
C GLU A 70 -4.58 8.08 7.87
N ILE A 71 -4.47 6.84 8.36
CA ILE A 71 -3.25 6.34 8.99
C ILE A 71 -2.50 5.52 7.95
N VAL A 72 -1.23 5.88 7.73
CA VAL A 72 -0.33 5.24 6.78
C VAL A 72 0.86 4.66 7.54
N VAL A 73 1.07 3.35 7.44
CA VAL A 73 2.30 2.71 7.93
C VAL A 73 3.39 2.92 6.89
N GLU A 74 4.47 3.60 7.29
CA GLU A 74 5.59 3.92 6.41
C GLU A 74 6.79 3.06 6.77
N TYR A 75 7.13 2.11 5.90
CA TYR A 75 8.31 1.26 6.05
C TYR A 75 9.52 1.87 5.36
N VAL A 76 10.61 2.03 6.10
CA VAL A 76 11.87 2.62 5.63
C VAL A 76 12.98 1.59 5.75
N SER A 77 13.31 0.95 4.64
CA SER A 77 14.42 0.00 4.56
C SER A 77 15.71 0.75 4.24
N MET A 78 16.69 0.68 5.14
CA MET A 78 18.01 1.30 4.94
C MET A 78 18.97 0.41 4.14
N GLN A 79 18.68 -0.88 4.09
CA GLN A 79 19.41 -1.86 3.28
C GLN A 79 18.51 -2.41 2.17
N ALA A 80 19.12 -2.95 1.12
CA ALA A 80 18.36 -3.62 0.07
C ALA A 80 17.76 -4.93 0.60
N MET A 81 16.46 -5.13 0.32
CA MET A 81 15.79 -6.39 0.61
C MET A 81 16.27 -7.49 -0.35
N THR A 82 16.40 -8.72 0.14
CA THR A 82 16.54 -9.90 -0.72
C THR A 82 15.22 -10.18 -1.46
N PRO A 83 15.22 -11.00 -2.53
CA PRO A 83 13.96 -11.39 -3.19
C PRO A 83 12.96 -12.06 -2.25
N SER A 84 13.45 -12.84 -1.27
CA SER A 84 12.66 -13.44 -0.20
C SER A 84 12.07 -12.37 0.72
N GLY A 85 12.89 -11.39 1.15
CA GLY A 85 12.44 -10.26 1.95
C GLY A 85 11.37 -9.40 1.27
N VAL A 86 11.49 -9.17 -0.03
CA VAL A 86 10.46 -8.45 -0.82
C VAL A 86 9.13 -9.22 -0.81
N ARG A 87 9.15 -10.53 -1.05
CA ARG A 87 7.94 -11.37 -0.99
C ARG A 87 7.33 -11.36 0.40
N PHE A 88 8.15 -11.50 1.43
CA PHE A 88 7.71 -11.41 2.82
C PHE A 88 7.03 -10.07 3.10
N TRP A 89 7.68 -8.95 2.77
CA TRP A 89 7.12 -7.62 3.00
C TRP A 89 5.80 -7.43 2.27
N LYS A 90 5.66 -7.94 1.03
CA LYS A 90 4.39 -7.88 0.29
C LYS A 90 3.22 -8.51 1.04
N THR A 91 3.43 -9.67 1.67
CA THR A 91 2.38 -10.28 2.50
C THR A 91 1.99 -9.40 3.70
N ARG A 92 2.94 -8.68 4.29
CA ARG A 92 2.68 -7.76 5.41
C ARG A 92 1.97 -6.49 4.94
N GLU A 93 2.36 -5.98 3.78
CA GLU A 93 1.71 -4.87 3.09
C GLU A 93 0.21 -5.15 2.90
N GLU A 94 -0.14 -6.35 2.45
CA GLU A 94 -1.52 -6.80 2.28
C GLU A 94 -2.28 -6.88 3.61
N LEU A 95 -1.67 -7.45 4.65
CA LEU A 95 -2.30 -7.54 5.98
C LEU A 95 -2.58 -6.16 6.58
N ILE A 96 -1.65 -5.22 6.45
CA ILE A 96 -1.81 -3.85 6.94
C ILE A 96 -2.94 -3.14 6.18
N ARG A 97 -3.02 -3.32 4.86
CA ARG A 97 -4.12 -2.78 4.05
C ARG A 97 -5.47 -3.40 4.38
N ALA A 98 -5.51 -4.71 4.59
CA ALA A 98 -6.72 -5.42 5.01
C ALA A 98 -7.23 -4.93 6.38
N ALA A 99 -6.33 -4.44 7.25
CA ALA A 99 -6.69 -3.78 8.50
C ALA A 99 -7.22 -2.35 8.34
N GLY A 100 -7.25 -1.81 7.11
CA GLY A 100 -7.77 -0.48 6.78
C GLY A 100 -6.74 0.65 6.86
N TYR A 101 -5.45 0.33 6.83
CA TYR A 101 -4.37 1.32 6.87
C TYR A 101 -3.69 1.47 5.51
N GLY A 102 -3.24 2.68 5.20
CA GLY A 102 -2.36 2.92 4.07
C GLY A 102 -0.99 2.30 4.31
N VAL A 103 -0.28 1.94 3.24
CA VAL A 103 1.10 1.46 3.32
C VAL A 103 1.96 2.20 2.31
N ARG A 104 3.12 2.67 2.78
CA ARG A 104 4.16 3.29 1.96
C ARG A 104 5.49 2.62 2.24
N THR A 105 6.21 2.25 1.19
CA THR A 105 7.58 1.72 1.30
C THR A 105 8.56 2.76 0.77
N ARG A 106 9.63 3.02 1.51
CA ARG A 106 10.78 3.81 1.06
C ARG A 106 12.03 2.94 1.17
N GLY A 107 12.66 2.66 0.03
CA GLY A 107 14.02 2.13 0.01
C GLY A 107 14.99 3.30 0.05
N VAL A 108 15.91 3.31 1.01
CA VAL A 108 17.08 4.20 0.97
C VAL A 108 18.24 3.34 0.48
N ASP A 109 18.44 3.31 -0.84
CA ASP A 109 19.65 2.69 -1.37
C ASP A 109 20.83 3.66 -1.20
N VAL A 110 21.52 3.55 -0.07
CA VAL A 110 22.73 4.35 0.20
C VAL A 110 23.94 3.87 -0.61
N ARG A 111 23.89 2.72 -1.29
CA ARG A 111 25.02 2.21 -2.10
C ARG A 111 25.39 3.20 -3.19
N ARG A 112 24.36 3.77 -3.83
CA ARG A 112 24.53 4.83 -4.84
C ARG A 112 25.17 6.09 -4.26
N SER A 113 24.86 6.44 -3.01
CA SER A 113 25.48 7.59 -2.31
C SER A 113 26.90 7.31 -1.81
N LEU A 114 27.26 6.03 -1.61
CA LEU A 114 28.57 5.59 -1.15
C LEU A 114 29.53 5.22 -2.31
N GLY A 115 29.12 5.42 -3.56
CA GLY A 115 29.96 5.14 -4.73
C GLY A 115 30.19 3.64 -4.99
N LEU A 116 29.38 2.77 -4.39
CA LEU A 116 29.44 1.34 -4.63
C LEU A 116 28.65 1.03 -5.91
N SER A 117 29.35 0.64 -6.98
CA SER A 117 28.75 0.14 -8.21
C SER A 117 28.13 -1.23 -7.94
N VAL A 118 26.81 -1.31 -8.11
CA VAL A 118 26.10 -2.60 -8.14
C VAL A 118 26.32 -3.16 -9.54
N GLU A 119 27.08 -4.24 -9.66
CA GLU A 119 26.86 -5.14 -10.79
C GLU A 119 25.46 -5.70 -10.60
N GLU A 120 24.57 -5.41 -11.55
CA GLU A 120 23.22 -5.94 -11.54
C GLU A 120 23.34 -7.46 -11.55
N ASP A 121 23.11 -8.10 -10.40
CA ASP A 121 22.98 -9.54 -10.32
C ASP A 121 21.88 -9.93 -11.30
N VAL A 122 22.29 -10.57 -12.40
CA VAL A 122 21.44 -11.19 -13.41
C VAL A 122 20.70 -12.34 -12.72
N ALA A 123 19.63 -11.99 -11.99
CA ALA A 123 18.75 -12.97 -11.38
C ALA A 123 17.77 -13.48 -12.44
N MET A 124 18.21 -14.54 -13.12
CA MET A 124 17.38 -15.69 -13.51
C MET A 124 16.19 -15.42 -14.45
N THR A 125 16.49 -15.20 -15.73
CA THR A 125 15.83 -15.97 -16.80
C THR A 125 16.36 -17.39 -16.77
N GLU A 126 15.51 -18.38 -17.06
CA GLU A 126 15.67 -19.85 -16.80
C GLU A 126 15.15 -20.18 -15.39
N GLU A 127 13.87 -20.53 -15.18
CA GLU A 127 13.09 -21.55 -15.87
C GLU A 127 11.63 -21.11 -16.05
N ALA A 128 11.27 -20.79 -17.29
CA ALA A 128 9.88 -20.85 -17.74
C ALA A 128 9.81 -21.97 -18.77
N ASP A 129 9.28 -23.11 -18.31
CA ASP A 129 8.36 -23.97 -19.04
C ASP A 129 8.67 -24.18 -20.54
N VAL A 130 9.19 -25.37 -20.86
CA VAL A 130 9.30 -25.87 -22.23
C VAL A 130 7.88 -26.16 -22.75
N CYS A 131 7.14 -25.11 -23.06
CA CYS A 131 6.00 -25.18 -23.97
C CYS A 131 6.58 -25.18 -25.39
N GLU A 132 6.66 -26.38 -25.95
CA GLU A 132 6.87 -26.69 -27.36
C GLU A 132 6.27 -25.61 -28.28
N LEU A 133 7.14 -24.88 -28.98
CA LEU A 133 6.78 -23.91 -30.01
C LEU A 133 6.18 -24.66 -31.19
N VAL A 134 4.87 -24.89 -31.17
CA VAL A 134 4.11 -25.26 -32.37
C VAL A 134 3.98 -24.00 -33.23
N GLU A 135 4.72 -23.95 -34.34
CA GLU A 135 4.55 -22.91 -35.35
C GLU A 135 3.08 -22.90 -35.82
N PRO A 136 2.39 -21.74 -35.80
CA PRO A 136 1.05 -21.66 -36.38
C PRO A 136 1.15 -21.91 -37.90
N PRO A 137 0.21 -22.65 -38.51
CA PRO A 137 0.21 -22.84 -39.96
C PRO A 137 0.11 -21.48 -40.67
N ALA A 138 0.94 -21.33 -41.71
CA ALA A 138 1.04 -20.11 -42.50
C ALA A 138 -0.34 -19.59 -42.94
N LEU A 139 -0.63 -18.34 -42.59
CA LEU A 139 -1.79 -17.62 -43.08
C LEU A 139 -1.53 -17.27 -44.55
N GLU A 140 -2.26 -17.89 -45.48
CA GLU A 140 -2.25 -17.50 -46.89
C GLU A 140 -2.75 -16.05 -47.02
N VAL A 141 -1.85 -15.16 -47.44
CA VAL A 141 -2.17 -13.76 -47.75
C VAL A 141 -2.92 -13.77 -49.08
N LEU A 142 -4.23 -13.58 -49.03
CA LEU A 142 -5.05 -13.31 -50.21
C LEU A 142 -4.72 -11.89 -50.71
N ASP A 143 -4.39 -11.79 -52.00
CA ASP A 143 -4.08 -10.52 -52.68
C ASP A 143 -5.27 -9.52 -52.59
N PRO A 144 -5.01 -8.20 -52.49
CA PRO A 144 -6.07 -7.21 -52.41
C PRO A 144 -6.73 -7.01 -53.78
N GLU A 145 -8.02 -7.38 -53.91
CA GLU A 145 -8.85 -6.86 -54.99
C GLU A 145 -9.23 -5.39 -54.72
N PRO A 146 -9.23 -4.52 -55.75
CA PRO A 146 -9.56 -3.12 -55.61
C PRO A 146 -11.08 -2.88 -55.67
N ASP A 147 -11.50 -1.78 -55.07
CA ASP A 147 -12.83 -1.17 -55.13
C ASP A 147 -13.96 -1.88 -54.37
N MET A 148 -14.37 -1.29 -53.22
CA MET A 148 -15.68 -0.64 -53.12
C MET A 148 -15.96 -0.07 -51.71
N GLN A 149 -16.13 1.25 -51.68
CA GLN A 149 -17.11 2.00 -50.87
C GLN A 149 -17.11 1.84 -49.34
N PHE A 150 -16.58 2.87 -48.66
CA PHE A 150 -16.87 3.15 -47.25
C PHE A 150 -18.38 3.25 -47.03
N THR A 151 -18.95 2.25 -46.35
CA THR A 151 -20.27 2.35 -45.74
C THR A 151 -20.11 2.52 -44.24
N GLU A 152 -20.61 3.65 -43.77
CA GLU A 152 -20.67 4.12 -42.39
C GLU A 152 -21.51 3.14 -41.55
N VAL A 153 -20.87 2.25 -40.79
CA VAL A 153 -21.59 1.41 -39.82
C VAL A 153 -21.50 2.04 -38.44
N ARG A 154 -22.54 2.81 -38.14
CA ARG A 154 -22.98 3.08 -36.77
C ARG A 154 -23.52 1.78 -36.18
N ASP A 155 -22.79 1.16 -35.26
CA ASP A 155 -23.45 0.32 -34.27
C ASP A 155 -22.60 0.16 -33.00
N VAL A 156 -22.85 1.05 -32.03
CA VAL A 156 -22.33 0.93 -30.66
C VAL A 156 -23.50 0.44 -29.80
N SER A 157 -23.87 -0.82 -29.96
CA SER A 157 -25.03 -1.40 -29.28
C SER A 157 -24.71 -2.74 -28.61
N PHE A 158 -23.52 -2.87 -27.99
CA PHE A 158 -23.23 -3.99 -27.07
C PHE A 158 -22.43 -3.57 -25.83
N LEU A 159 -22.73 -2.40 -25.24
CA LEU A 159 -22.31 -2.10 -23.87
C LEU A 159 -23.53 -2.05 -22.94
N PRO A 160 -23.61 -2.89 -21.90
CA PRO A 160 -24.63 -2.72 -20.87
C PRO A 160 -24.43 -1.37 -20.16
N PRO A 161 -25.51 -0.64 -19.83
CA PRO A 161 -25.39 0.65 -19.17
C PRO A 161 -24.80 0.49 -17.76
N PRO A 162 -24.01 1.48 -17.27
CA PRO A 162 -23.53 1.46 -15.90
C PRO A 162 -24.71 1.53 -14.93
N VAL A 163 -24.76 0.58 -13.99
CA VAL A 163 -25.76 0.55 -12.92
C VAL A 163 -25.61 1.81 -12.06
N ARG A 164 -26.56 2.74 -12.18
CA ARG A 164 -26.69 3.88 -11.28
C ARG A 164 -27.20 3.38 -9.93
N ALA A 165 -26.35 3.37 -8.91
CA ALA A 165 -26.80 3.20 -7.53
C ALA A 165 -27.77 4.35 -7.17
N PRO A 166 -28.94 4.07 -6.58
CA PRO A 166 -29.85 5.14 -6.16
C PRO A 166 -29.22 5.94 -5.02
N ARG A 167 -29.05 7.25 -5.24
CA ARG A 167 -28.88 8.24 -4.18
C ARG A 167 -30.08 8.14 -3.23
N ARG A 168 -29.92 7.44 -2.11
CA ARG A 168 -30.82 7.63 -0.97
C ARG A 168 -30.49 8.99 -0.36
N LEU A 169 -31.30 9.99 -0.69
CA LEU A 169 -31.52 11.15 0.15
C LEU A 169 -32.15 10.66 1.45
N GLN A 170 -31.33 10.33 2.45
CA GLN A 170 -31.82 10.22 3.81
C GLN A 170 -31.88 11.63 4.39
N SER A 171 -33.09 12.12 4.55
CA SER A 171 -33.42 13.31 5.32
C SER A 171 -32.89 13.14 6.75
N LEU A 172 -32.13 14.13 7.21
CA LEU A 172 -31.71 14.25 8.59
C LEU A 172 -32.94 14.47 9.48
N PRO A 173 -33.15 13.71 10.57
CA PRO A 173 -34.07 14.13 11.59
C PRO A 173 -33.46 15.33 12.33
N VAL A 174 -34.03 16.50 12.10
CA VAL A 174 -33.87 17.69 12.95
C VAL A 174 -34.44 17.35 14.32
N LEU A 175 -33.59 17.29 15.35
CA LEU A 175 -34.05 17.44 16.72
C LEU A 175 -33.45 18.71 17.32
N ASN A 176 -34.36 19.69 17.41
CA ASN A 176 -34.19 20.93 18.12
C ASN A 176 -33.93 20.69 19.62
N ARG A 177 -32.91 21.40 20.12
CA ARG A 177 -32.77 22.05 21.43
C ARG A 177 -33.58 21.50 22.61
N LEU A 178 -32.86 21.23 23.70
CA LEU A 178 -33.19 21.80 25.01
C LEU A 178 -31.92 22.02 25.84
N ALA A 179 -31.67 23.30 26.13
CA ALA A 179 -30.73 23.75 27.15
C ALA A 179 -31.45 23.78 28.50
N MET A 180 -30.84 23.20 29.54
CA MET A 180 -31.09 23.54 30.94
C MET A 180 -29.73 23.51 31.66
N ARG A 181 -29.13 24.68 31.88
CA ARG A 181 -29.18 25.48 33.11
C ARG A 181 -28.52 24.80 34.32
N ARG A 182 -27.35 25.36 34.65
CA ARG A 182 -26.74 25.54 35.99
C ARG A 182 -27.68 25.23 37.16
N ALA A 183 -27.19 24.42 38.10
CA ALA A 183 -27.49 24.57 39.51
C ALA A 183 -26.16 24.58 40.29
N ALA A 184 -25.91 25.69 40.96
CA ALA A 184 -24.93 25.85 42.02
C ALA A 184 -25.67 25.69 43.36
N MET A 185 -25.10 24.94 44.29
CA MET A 185 -25.39 24.82 45.74
C MET A 185 -24.47 23.68 46.24
N MET A 186 -23.61 23.78 47.25
CA MET A 186 -23.27 24.77 48.28
C MET A 186 -21.75 24.70 48.50
#